data_AF-A0A6C0HDD9-F1
#
_entry.id   AF-A0A6C0HDD9-F1
#
_cell.length_a   1.000
_cell.length_b   1.000
_cell.length_c   1.000
_cell.angle_alpha   90.00
_cell.angle_beta   90.00
_cell.angle_gamma   90.00
#
_symmetry.space_group_name_H-M   'P 1'
#
loop_
_entity.id
_entity.type
_entity.pdbx_description
1 polymer ?
#
loop_
_entity_poly.entity_id
_entity_poly.type
_entity_poly.pdbx_seq_one_letter_code
_entity_poly.pdbx_strand_id
1 'polypeptide(L)'
;MEKIQVITRGKLREMYLDSEKNRRRIVTKKLFDTMRNFVVEKNEEGETSCNIEVDNEVEIVQNLVYNLRLLFTDSEIDYDYDETKKKYFISFDWSLPEQARAYIIKSSY
;
A
#
# COMPACT_ATOMS: atom_id res chain seq x y z
N MET A 1 8.12 -21.50 -45.50
CA MET A 1 8.90 -22.02 -44.35
C MET A 1 8.88 -20.95 -43.27
N GLU A 2 8.16 -21.18 -42.17
CA GLU A 2 8.21 -20.28 -41.02
C GLU A 2 9.58 -20.38 -40.34
N LYS A 3 10.23 -19.23 -40.09
CA LYS A 3 11.49 -19.19 -39.35
C LYS A 3 11.18 -19.48 -37.88
N ILE A 4 11.65 -20.62 -37.38
CA ILE A 4 11.65 -20.91 -35.95
C ILE A 4 12.60 -19.91 -35.29
N GLN A 5 12.06 -18.95 -34.54
CA GLN A 5 12.87 -18.05 -33.72
C GLN A 5 13.48 -18.87 -32.57
N VAL A 6 14.81 -19.06 -32.62
CA VAL A 6 15.56 -19.67 -31.52
C VAL A 6 15.70 -18.63 -30.41
N ILE A 7 14.99 -18.82 -29.30
CA ILE A 7 15.10 -17.97 -28.10
C ILE A 7 16.27 -18.46 -27.25
N THR A 8 17.19 -17.57 -26.90
CA THR A 8 18.33 -17.89 -26.03
C THR A 8 17.89 -17.96 -24.56
N ARG A 9 18.64 -18.70 -23.73
CA ARG A 9 18.40 -18.75 -22.27
C ARG A 9 18.40 -17.36 -21.62
N GLY A 10 19.26 -16.45 -22.09
CA GLY A 10 19.29 -15.07 -21.61
C GLY A 10 17.97 -14.33 -21.88
N LYS A 11 17.46 -14.46 -23.11
CA LYS A 11 16.21 -13.82 -23.51
C LYS A 11 14.98 -14.41 -22.79
N LEU A 12 14.99 -15.72 -22.51
CA LEU A 12 13.97 -16.35 -21.66
C LEU A 12 13.98 -15.79 -20.23
N ARG A 13 15.17 -15.57 -19.66
CA ARG A 13 15.32 -14.99 -18.31
C ARG A 13 14.81 -13.55 -18.25
N GLU A 14 15.13 -12.73 -19.26
CA GLU A 14 14.61 -11.36 -19.36
C GLU A 14 13.09 -11.33 -19.43
N MET A 15 12.50 -12.13 -20.33
CA MET A 15 11.04 -12.24 -20.47
C MET A 15 10.35 -12.68 -19.18
N TYR A 16 10.96 -13.62 -18.43
CA TYR A 16 10.46 -14.04 -17.12
C TYR A 16 10.48 -12.89 -16.10
N LEU A 17 11.60 -12.17 -15.99
CA LEU A 17 11.73 -11.05 -15.07
C LEU A 17 10.73 -9.92 -15.40
N ASP A 18 10.51 -9.63 -16.68
CA ASP A 18 9.51 -8.66 -17.13
C ASP A 18 8.09 -9.11 -16.81
N SER A 19 7.78 -10.41 -17.00
CA SER A 19 6.49 -10.98 -16.63
C SER A 19 6.22 -10.86 -15.13
N GLU A 20 7.22 -11.16 -14.30
CA GLU A 20 7.15 -11.03 -12.85
C GLU A 20 6.96 -9.57 -12.42
N LYS A 21 7.67 -8.63 -13.03
CA LYS A 21 7.51 -7.19 -12.78
C LYS A 21 6.10 -6.71 -13.14
N ASN A 22 5.56 -7.15 -14.27
CA ASN A 22 4.20 -6.82 -14.66
C ASN A 22 3.16 -7.43 -13.72
N ARG A 23 3.35 -8.68 -13.31
CA ARG A 23 2.49 -9.37 -12.34
C ARG A 23 2.44 -8.59 -11.03
N ARG A 24 3.59 -8.21 -10.48
CA ARG A 24 3.69 -7.38 -9.26
C ARG A 24 2.95 -6.05 -9.43
N ARG A 25 3.15 -5.34 -10.54
CA ARG A 25 2.45 -4.08 -10.82
C ARG A 25 0.92 -4.24 -10.82
N ILE A 26 0.41 -5.30 -11.44
CA ILE A 26 -1.03 -5.58 -11.50
C ILE A 26 -1.57 -5.87 -10.09
N VAL A 27 -0.88 -6.71 -9.31
CA VAL A 27 -1.25 -7.04 -7.93
C VAL A 27 -1.26 -5.79 -7.05
N THR A 28 -0.19 -4.99 -7.07
CA THR A 28 -0.09 -3.73 -6.32
C THR A 28 -1.21 -2.77 -6.69
N LYS A 29 -1.50 -2.60 -7.99
CA LYS A 29 -2.58 -1.71 -8.44
C LYS A 29 -3.95 -2.17 -7.92
N LYS A 30 -4.25 -3.46 -8.01
CA LYS A 30 -5.53 -4.01 -7.52
C LYS A 30 -5.68 -3.83 -6.01
N LEU A 31 -4.61 -4.10 -5.24
CA LEU A 31 -4.60 -3.87 -3.80
C LEU A 31 -4.79 -2.40 -3.47
N PHE A 32 -4.11 -1.50 -4.18
CA PHE A 32 -4.25 -0.06 -4.01
C PHE A 32 -5.69 0.41 -4.23
N ASP A 33 -6.32 0.03 -5.34
CA ASP A 33 -7.71 0.41 -5.61
C ASP A 33 -8.67 -0.16 -4.55
N THR A 34 -8.44 -1.39 -4.08
CA THR A 34 -9.23 -2.02 -3.02
C THR A 34 -9.11 -1.25 -1.70
N MET A 35 -7.88 -0.93 -1.29
CA MET A 35 -7.62 -0.21 -0.05
C MET A 35 -8.14 1.22 -0.10
N ARG A 36 -7.95 1.92 -1.22
CA ARG A 36 -8.50 3.27 -1.42
C ARG A 36 -10.01 3.27 -1.21
N ASN A 37 -10.71 2.32 -1.82
CA ASN A 37 -12.17 2.25 -1.70
C ASN A 37 -12.60 1.95 -0.26
N PHE A 38 -11.90 1.04 0.43
CA PHE A 38 -12.19 0.74 1.84
C PHE A 38 -11.96 1.94 2.77
N VAL A 39 -10.87 2.69 2.57
CA VAL A 39 -10.61 3.91 3.36
C VAL A 39 -11.69 4.97 3.12
N VAL A 40 -12.12 5.15 1.87
CA VAL A 40 -13.23 6.07 1.55
C VAL A 40 -14.52 5.63 2.23
N GLU A 41 -14.85 4.34 2.17
CA GLU A 41 -16.04 3.78 2.84
C GLU A 41 -15.98 4.01 4.35
N LYS A 42 -14.84 3.75 5.00
CA LYS A 42 -14.66 3.99 6.44
C LYS A 42 -14.82 5.47 6.81
N ASN A 43 -14.29 6.36 5.98
CA ASN A 43 -14.46 7.79 6.18
C ASN A 43 -15.93 8.23 6.01
N GLU A 44 -16.66 7.66 5.04
CA GLU A 44 -18.09 7.90 4.84
C GLU A 44 -18.94 7.38 6.02
N GLU A 45 -18.50 6.30 6.68
CA GLU A 45 -19.08 5.80 7.93
C GLU A 45 -18.76 6.67 9.16
N GLY A 46 -17.90 7.68 9.01
CA GLY A 46 -17.50 8.60 10.07
C GLY A 46 -16.33 8.11 10.93
N GLU A 47 -15.63 7.06 10.51
CA GLU A 47 -14.39 6.63 11.16
C GLU A 47 -13.29 7.66 10.97
N THR A 48 -12.38 7.76 11.94
CA THR A 48 -11.20 8.63 11.89
C THR A 48 -9.90 7.88 11.66
N SER A 49 -9.96 6.55 11.71
CA SER A 49 -8.84 5.66 11.48
C SER A 49 -9.33 4.29 11.01
N CYS A 50 -8.48 3.53 10.33
CA CYS A 50 -8.78 2.13 9.99
C CYS A 50 -7.50 1.32 9.82
N ASN A 51 -7.60 0.01 10.02
CA ASN A 51 -6.50 -0.93 9.81
C ASN A 51 -6.92 -1.97 8.77
N ILE A 52 -6.00 -2.29 7.85
CA ILE A 52 -6.23 -3.22 6.76
C ILE A 52 -5.17 -4.31 6.81
N GLU A 53 -5.62 -5.57 6.81
CA GLU A 53 -4.77 -6.74 6.76
C GLU A 53 -4.38 -7.07 5.31
N VAL A 54 -3.08 -7.28 5.06
CA VAL A 54 -2.51 -7.59 3.76
C VAL A 54 -1.60 -8.81 3.85
N ASP A 55 -1.90 -9.81 3.02
CA ASP A 55 -1.10 -11.03 2.86
C ASP A 55 -0.32 -10.99 1.54
N ASN A 56 0.82 -10.28 1.55
CA ASN A 56 1.69 -10.12 0.37
C ASN A 56 3.17 -9.96 0.77
N GLU A 57 4.05 -10.03 -0.24
CA GLU A 57 5.49 -9.77 -0.09
C GLU A 57 5.77 -8.34 0.40
N VAL A 58 6.82 -8.18 1.22
CA VAL A 58 7.25 -6.88 1.78
C VAL A 58 7.43 -5.80 0.71
N GLU A 59 7.98 -6.16 -0.45
CA GLU A 59 8.22 -5.21 -1.56
C GLU A 59 6.91 -4.68 -2.15
N ILE A 60 5.86 -5.51 -2.19
CA ILE A 60 4.52 -5.10 -2.63
C ILE A 60 3.91 -4.16 -1.59
N VAL A 61 4.01 -4.50 -0.30
CA VAL A 61 3.47 -3.70 0.81
C VAL A 61 4.14 -2.34 0.89
N GLN A 62 5.46 -2.28 0.78
CA GLN A 62 6.22 -1.02 0.77
C GLN A 62 5.82 -0.10 -0.38
N ASN A 63 5.71 -0.65 -1.61
CA ASN A 63 5.26 0.11 -2.77
C ASN A 63 3.80 0.58 -2.61
N LEU A 64 2.94 -0.26 -2.03
CA LEU A 64 1.55 0.06 -1.77
C LEU A 64 1.41 1.22 -0.78
N VAL A 65 2.09 1.15 0.38
CA VAL A 65 2.11 2.20 1.40
C VAL A 65 2.67 3.51 0.84
N TYR A 66 3.75 3.46 0.04
CA TYR A 66 4.29 4.65 -0.60
C TYR A 66 3.26 5.36 -1.48
N ASN A 67 2.54 4.62 -2.34
CA ASN A 67 1.50 5.20 -3.19
C ASN A 67 0.30 5.72 -2.38
N LEU A 68 -0.07 5.04 -1.29
CA LEU A 68 -1.15 5.49 -0.40
C LEU A 68 -0.80 6.80 0.31
N ARG A 69 0.44 6.95 0.81
CA ARG A 69 0.95 8.19 1.42
C ARG A 69 0.92 9.38 0.45
N LEU A 70 1.15 9.14 -0.84
CA LEU A 70 1.04 10.19 -1.87
C LEU A 70 -0.41 10.60 -2.13
N LEU A 71 -1.37 9.69 -1.96
CA LEU A 71 -2.79 9.96 -2.21
C LEU A 71 -3.47 10.61 -0.99
N PHE A 72 -3.20 10.09 0.21
CA PHE A 72 -3.79 10.53 1.47
C PHE A 72 -2.77 11.36 2.26
N THR A 73 -2.44 12.54 1.74
CA THR A 73 -1.37 13.39 2.31
C THR A 73 -1.68 13.95 3.70
N ASP A 74 -2.97 14.06 4.02
CA ASP A 74 -3.46 14.59 5.30
C ASP A 74 -3.66 13.48 6.34
N SER A 75 -3.29 12.25 6.01
CA SER A 75 -3.40 11.07 6.87
C SER A 75 -2.02 10.55 7.24
N GLU A 76 -1.89 10.09 8.47
CA GLU A 76 -0.76 9.26 8.87
C GLU A 76 -1.02 7.84 8.40
N ILE A 77 -0.07 7.27 7.65
CA ILE A 77 -0.17 5.91 7.13
C ILE A 77 1.09 5.16 7.50
N ASP A 78 0.95 4.05 8.20
CA ASP A 78 2.05 3.18 8.58
C ASP A 78 1.74 1.70 8.34
N TYR A 79 2.74 0.83 8.46
CA TYR A 79 2.53 -0.61 8.36
C TYR A 79 3.43 -1.40 9.31
N ASP A 80 2.84 -2.42 9.92
CA ASP A 80 3.51 -3.36 10.80
C ASP A 80 3.40 -4.79 10.28
N TYR A 81 4.35 -5.64 10.66
CA TYR A 81 4.30 -7.08 10.39
C TYR A 81 3.96 -7.84 11.68
N ASP A 82 2.84 -8.56 11.69
CA ASP A 82 2.46 -9.46 12.76
C ASP A 82 3.06 -10.85 12.47
N GLU A 83 4.12 -11.23 13.20
CA GLU A 83 4.76 -12.54 13.05
C GLU A 83 3.84 -13.72 13.41
N THR A 84 2.87 -13.51 14.30
CA THR A 84 1.95 -14.58 14.74
C THR A 84 0.97 -14.91 13.62
N LYS A 85 0.43 -13.89 12.97
CA LYS A 85 -0.50 -14.05 11.84
C LYS A 85 0.22 -14.20 10.51
N LYS A 86 1.52 -13.90 10.46
CA LYS A 86 2.35 -13.82 9.25
C LYS A 86 1.80 -12.85 8.21
N LYS A 87 1.27 -11.71 8.65
CA LYS A 87 0.58 -10.74 7.79
C LYS A 87 1.02 -9.31 8.09
N TYR A 88 0.90 -8.45 7.08
CA TYR A 88 1.09 -7.03 7.23
C TYR A 88 -0.23 -6.35 7.62
N PHE A 89 -0.15 -5.38 8.50
CA PHE A 89 -1.26 -4.51 8.87
C PHE A 89 -0.90 -3.10 8.47
N ILE A 90 -1.70 -2.51 7.58
CA ILE A 90 -1.54 -1.12 7.15
C ILE A 90 -2.56 -0.29 7.93
N SER A 91 -2.04 0.66 8.70
CA SER A 91 -2.81 1.53 9.56
C SER A 91 -2.96 2.89 8.90
N PHE A 92 -4.18 3.42 8.90
CA PHE A 92 -4.48 4.77 8.46
C PHE A 92 -5.08 5.53 9.63
N ASP A 93 -4.54 6.70 9.89
CA ASP A 93 -5.05 7.62 10.90
C ASP A 93 -5.21 9.00 10.25
N TRP A 94 -6.45 9.45 10.14
CA TRP A 94 -6.81 10.81 9.72
C TRP A 94 -7.51 11.55 10.85
N SER A 95 -7.26 11.13 12.09
CA SER A 95 -7.79 11.69 13.33
C SER A 95 -7.09 12.98 13.77
N LEU A 96 -6.24 13.60 12.92
CA LEU A 96 -5.80 15.03 12.83
C LEU A 96 -4.27 15.21 12.66
N PRO A 97 -3.76 16.42 12.29
CA PRO A 97 -2.47 16.90 12.76
C PRO A 97 -2.60 17.75 14.05
N GLU A 98 -1.74 17.45 15.03
CA GLU A 98 -1.54 18.09 16.35
C GLU A 98 -1.36 19.61 16.40
N GLN A 99 -1.30 20.34 15.29
CA GLN A 99 -1.28 21.81 15.34
C GLN A 99 -2.59 22.38 15.92
N ALA A 100 -3.70 21.63 15.83
CA ALA A 100 -4.94 21.94 16.55
C ALA A 100 -4.90 21.53 18.04
N ARG A 101 -4.10 20.53 18.41
CA ARG A 101 -3.97 20.04 19.81
C ARG A 101 -3.04 20.92 20.66
N ALA A 102 -2.01 21.52 20.06
CA ALA A 102 -1.06 22.38 20.78
C ALA A 102 -1.66 23.69 21.35
N TYR A 103 -2.82 24.15 20.85
CA TYR A 103 -3.50 25.36 21.35
C TYR A 103 -4.30 25.14 22.63
N ILE A 104 -4.79 23.92 22.90
CA ILE A 104 -5.62 23.64 24.08
C ILE A 104 -4.76 23.46 25.35
N ILE A 105 -3.51 23.01 25.20
CA ILE A 105 -2.62 22.74 26.35
C ILE A 105 -1.82 23.98 26.78
N LYS A 106 -1.79 25.07 25.98
CA LYS A 106 -1.04 26.30 26.30
C LYS A 106 -1.86 27.49 26.79
N SER A 107 -3.19 27.40 26.86
CA SER A 107 -4.04 28.52 27.30
C SER A 107 -4.60 28.37 28.72
N SER A 108 -3.95 27.58 29.58
CA SER A 108 -4.32 27.37 30.98
C SER A 108 -3.18 27.68 31.95
N TYR A 109 -2.52 28.83 31.73
CA TYR A 109 -1.71 29.52 32.72
C TYR A 109 -2.21 30.95 32.88
#